data_AF-A0A4Z2CCR8-F1
#
_entry.id   AF-A0A4Z2CCR8-F1
#
_cell.length_a   1.000
_cell.length_b   1.000
_cell.length_c   1.000
_cell.angle_alpha   90.00
_cell.angle_beta   90.00
_cell.angle_gamma   90.00
#
_symmetry.space_group_name_H-M   'P 1'
#
loop_
_entity.id
_entity.type
_entity.pdbx_description
1 polymer ?
#
loop_
_entity_poly.entity_id
_entity_poly.type
_entity_poly.pdbx_seq_one_letter_code
_entity_poly.pdbx_strand_id
1 'polypeptide(L)'
;MQKKDHKQLWMGLQNDKFDQFWAMNRKLMECSTEEGGFRYIPFRIYQTMIERPFIQKLFRPVSPEGTVHSLGDLLKEVYPAALPSDGKQKHFQVVIHGIEPLLETPLQWLSEHLSHPDNFLHICITPVPSD
;
A
#
# COMPACT_ATOMS: atom_id res chain seq x y z
N MET A 1 -15.89 -5.92 -15.36
CA MET A 1 -16.79 -4.80 -14.99
C MET A 1 -17.34 -4.15 -16.25
N GLN A 2 -18.57 -3.64 -16.23
CA GLN A 2 -19.20 -2.91 -17.34
C GLN A 2 -18.88 -1.41 -17.25
N LYS A 3 -19.06 -0.66 -18.35
CA LYS A 3 -18.82 0.80 -18.39
C LYS A 3 -19.61 1.59 -17.32
N LYS A 4 -20.81 1.11 -16.98
CA LYS A 4 -21.64 1.68 -15.91
C LYS A 4 -20.98 1.56 -14.53
N ASP A 5 -20.26 0.46 -14.28
CA ASP A 5 -19.58 0.20 -13.01
C ASP A 5 -18.40 1.17 -12.84
N HIS A 6 -17.67 1.47 -13.94
CA HIS A 6 -16.61 2.48 -13.93
C HIS A 6 -17.17 3.87 -13.60
N LYS A 7 -18.33 4.23 -14.19
CA LYS A 7 -19.00 5.50 -13.89
C LYS A 7 -19.47 5.54 -12.43
N GLN A 8 -19.89 4.42 -11.86
CA GLN A 8 -20.29 4.34 -10.45
C GLN A 8 -19.11 4.59 -9.50
N LEU A 9 -17.93 4.02 -9.76
CA LEU A 9 -16.70 4.31 -9.00
C LEU A 9 -16.38 5.81 -9.04
N TRP A 10 -16.35 6.39 -10.25
CA TRP A 10 -16.08 7.81 -10.44
C TRP A 10 -17.08 8.70 -9.69
N MET A 11 -18.38 8.44 -9.86
CA MET A 11 -19.42 9.22 -9.18
C MET A 11 -19.41 9.03 -7.66
N GLY A 12 -19.03 7.84 -7.17
CA GLY A 12 -18.86 7.58 -5.74
C GLY A 12 -17.76 8.45 -5.14
N LEU A 13 -16.60 8.53 -5.82
CA LEU A 13 -15.50 9.39 -5.41
C LEU A 13 -15.84 10.89 -5.55
N GLN A 14 -16.33 11.32 -6.71
CA GLN A 14 -16.60 12.73 -7.00
C GLN A 14 -17.63 13.35 -6.04
N ASN A 15 -18.62 12.58 -5.60
CA ASN A 15 -19.69 13.06 -4.74
C ASN A 15 -19.52 12.65 -3.26
N ASP A 16 -18.34 12.14 -2.89
CA ASP A 16 -18.03 11.70 -1.51
C ASP A 16 -19.05 10.69 -0.95
N LYS A 17 -19.40 9.69 -1.75
CA LYS A 17 -20.38 8.64 -1.41
C LYS A 17 -19.68 7.31 -1.21
N PHE A 18 -19.28 7.05 0.05
CA PHE A 18 -18.57 5.84 0.48
C PHE A 18 -19.24 4.55 -0.01
N ASP A 19 -20.53 4.33 0.32
CA ASP A 19 -21.24 3.10 -0.04
C ASP A 19 -21.37 2.92 -1.56
N GLN A 20 -21.54 4.01 -2.29
CA GLN A 20 -21.63 3.98 -3.74
C GLN A 20 -20.32 3.50 -4.38
N PHE A 21 -19.19 3.99 -3.88
CA PHE A 21 -17.86 3.59 -4.32
C PHE A 21 -17.56 2.12 -3.94
N TRP A 22 -17.72 1.77 -2.66
CA TRP A 22 -17.38 0.44 -2.16
C TRP A 22 -18.27 -0.68 -2.67
N ALA A 23 -19.51 -0.38 -3.07
CA ALA A 23 -20.38 -1.35 -3.74
C ALA A 23 -19.72 -1.98 -4.97
N MET A 24 -18.88 -1.21 -5.68
CA MET A 24 -18.08 -1.69 -6.81
C MET A 24 -16.64 -2.03 -6.40
N ASN A 25 -15.99 -1.21 -5.57
CA ASN A 25 -14.58 -1.38 -5.24
C ASN A 25 -14.27 -2.69 -4.50
N ARG A 26 -15.23 -3.21 -3.70
CA ARG A 26 -15.06 -4.51 -3.02
C ARG A 26 -14.70 -5.64 -3.98
N LYS A 27 -15.25 -5.63 -5.21
CA LYS A 27 -14.95 -6.63 -6.25
C LYS A 27 -13.51 -6.58 -6.75
N LEU A 28 -12.86 -5.43 -6.58
CA LEU A 28 -11.44 -5.24 -6.92
C LEU A 28 -10.52 -5.66 -5.77
N MET A 29 -11.04 -5.70 -4.54
CA MET A 29 -10.33 -6.17 -3.36
C MET A 29 -10.57 -7.66 -3.06
N GLU A 30 -11.56 -8.29 -3.71
CA GLU A 30 -11.80 -9.73 -3.65
C GLU A 30 -10.62 -10.50 -4.28
N CYS A 31 -9.89 -11.25 -3.46
CA CYS A 31 -8.86 -12.20 -3.92
C CYS A 31 -9.43 -13.60 -4.05
N SER A 32 -8.93 -14.39 -5.02
CA SER A 32 -9.27 -15.81 -5.09
C SER A 32 -8.72 -16.53 -3.86
N THR A 33 -9.55 -17.36 -3.23
CA THR A 33 -9.19 -18.14 -2.03
C THR A 33 -8.03 -19.11 -2.27
N GLU A 34 -7.73 -19.43 -3.53
CA GLU A 34 -6.66 -20.33 -3.94
C GLU A 34 -5.26 -19.67 -3.99
N GLU A 35 -5.18 -18.35 -4.22
CA GLU A 35 -3.90 -17.64 -4.37
C GLU A 35 -3.44 -16.93 -3.08
N GLY A 36 -4.26 -16.93 -2.03
CA GLY A 36 -3.92 -16.35 -0.73
C GLY A 36 -3.74 -14.82 -0.71
N GLY A 37 -4.04 -14.12 -1.81
CA GLY A 37 -3.95 -12.66 -1.92
C GLY A 37 -3.91 -12.17 -3.37
N PHE A 38 -3.54 -10.91 -3.58
CA PHE A 38 -3.36 -10.35 -4.92
C PHE A 38 -2.14 -10.99 -5.62
N ARG A 39 -2.15 -11.02 -6.96
CA ARG A 39 -0.97 -11.45 -7.72
C ARG A 39 0.26 -10.58 -7.45
N TYR A 40 0.06 -9.26 -7.36
CA TYR A 40 1.07 -8.27 -6.98
C TYR A 40 0.40 -7.12 -6.23
N ILE A 41 1.12 -6.50 -5.30
CA ILE A 41 0.62 -5.35 -4.55
C ILE A 41 0.80 -4.07 -5.39
N PRO A 42 -0.27 -3.30 -5.66
CA PRO A 42 -0.18 -1.98 -6.25
C PRO A 42 0.30 -0.97 -5.19
N PHE A 43 1.57 -0.59 -5.23
CA PHE A 43 2.13 0.40 -4.31
C PHE A 43 2.98 1.45 -5.03
N ARG A 44 3.13 2.61 -4.38
CA ARG A 44 4.10 3.64 -4.75
C ARG A 44 4.79 4.16 -3.49
N ILE A 45 6.12 4.15 -3.51
CA ILE A 45 6.92 4.73 -2.43
C ILE A 45 7.43 6.10 -2.89
N TYR A 46 7.09 7.12 -2.11
CA TYR A 46 7.48 8.51 -2.32
C TYR A 46 8.58 8.89 -1.32
N GLN A 47 9.59 9.62 -1.80
CA GLN A 47 10.73 10.06 -1.00
C GLN A 47 10.84 11.56 -1.14
N THR A 48 10.78 12.31 -0.04
CA THR A 48 10.81 13.78 -0.12
C THR A 48 12.16 14.36 -0.53
N MET A 49 13.23 13.58 -0.41
CA MET A 49 14.62 14.04 -0.59
C MET A 49 15.24 13.64 -1.94
N ILE A 50 14.56 12.85 -2.77
CA ILE A 50 15.12 12.28 -4.00
C ILE A 50 14.31 12.77 -5.21
N GLU A 51 15.00 13.16 -6.29
CA GLU A 51 14.36 13.70 -7.51
C GLU A 51 13.47 12.70 -8.26
N ARG A 52 13.60 11.41 -7.95
CA ARG A 52 12.76 10.36 -8.54
C ARG A 52 11.32 10.50 -8.02
N PRO A 53 10.30 10.53 -8.91
CA PRO A 53 8.93 10.81 -8.48
C PRO A 53 8.36 9.75 -7.53
N PHE A 54 8.64 8.46 -7.78
CA PHE A 54 8.29 7.37 -6.89
C PHE A 54 9.03 6.08 -7.28
N ILE A 55 9.04 5.11 -6.36
CA ILE A 55 9.45 3.73 -6.61
C ILE A 55 8.21 2.84 -6.71
N GLN A 56 8.11 2.10 -7.81
CA GLN A 56 7.08 1.10 -8.05
C GLN A 56 7.76 -0.13 -8.65
N LYS A 57 7.58 -1.30 -8.01
CA LYS A 57 8.13 -2.59 -8.44
C LYS A 57 7.06 -3.68 -8.28
N LEU A 58 7.27 -4.83 -8.90
CA LEU A 58 6.43 -6.00 -8.68
C LEU A 58 6.81 -6.64 -7.34
N PHE A 59 5.87 -6.73 -6.42
CA PHE A 59 6.05 -7.38 -5.12
C PHE A 59 4.83 -8.25 -4.82
N ARG A 60 5.05 -9.52 -4.44
CA ARG A 60 3.96 -10.45 -4.13
C ARG A 60 3.57 -10.31 -2.66
N PRO A 61 2.28 -10.32 -2.31
CA PRO A 61 1.85 -10.30 -0.91
C PRO A 61 2.15 -11.60 -0.16
N VAL A 62 2.25 -12.72 -0.89
CA VAL A 62 2.51 -14.05 -0.33
C VAL A 62 3.71 -14.65 -1.04
N SER A 63 4.63 -15.23 -0.28
CA SER A 63 5.78 -15.97 -0.80
C SER A 63 5.35 -17.27 -1.48
N PRO A 64 6.17 -17.87 -2.35
CA PRO A 64 5.88 -19.20 -2.92
C PRO A 64 5.66 -20.30 -1.87
N GLU A 65 6.22 -20.13 -0.68
CA GLU A 65 6.09 -21.04 0.47
C GLU A 65 4.83 -20.78 1.31
N GLY A 66 3.99 -19.80 0.92
CA GLY A 66 2.75 -19.45 1.61
C GLY A 66 2.92 -18.46 2.77
N THR A 67 4.10 -17.87 2.95
CA THR A 67 4.33 -16.88 4.01
C THR A 67 3.80 -15.51 3.58
N VAL A 68 3.01 -14.86 4.44
CA VAL A 68 2.49 -13.51 4.17
C VAL A 68 3.60 -12.49 4.39
N HIS A 69 3.89 -11.68 3.37
CA HIS A 69 4.85 -10.59 3.48
C HIS A 69 4.28 -9.41 4.26
N SER A 70 5.13 -8.82 5.08
CA SER A 70 4.82 -7.62 5.86
C SER A 70 5.25 -6.34 5.12
N LEU A 71 4.83 -5.19 5.64
CA LEU A 71 5.33 -3.87 5.21
C LEU A 71 6.86 -3.78 5.31
N GLY A 72 7.43 -4.37 6.36
CA GLY A 72 8.87 -4.43 6.57
C GLY A 72 9.58 -5.21 5.47
N ASP A 73 9.00 -6.32 4.99
CA ASP A 73 9.61 -7.13 3.93
C ASP A 73 9.61 -6.40 2.59
N LEU A 74 8.54 -5.67 2.27
CA LEU A 74 8.50 -4.77 1.12
C LEU A 74 9.62 -3.72 1.19
N LEU A 75 9.77 -3.06 2.34
CA LEU A 75 10.78 -2.02 2.52
C LEU A 75 12.20 -2.59 2.46
N LYS A 76 12.46 -3.77 3.03
CA LYS A 76 13.77 -4.45 2.94
C LYS A 76 14.18 -4.66 1.49
N GLU A 77 13.25 -5.06 0.62
CA GLU A 77 13.54 -5.33 -0.78
C GLU A 77 13.63 -4.06 -1.64
N VAL A 78 12.71 -3.12 -1.43
CA VAL A 78 12.56 -1.96 -2.33
C VAL A 78 13.42 -0.77 -1.89
N TYR A 79 13.49 -0.51 -0.59
CA TYR A 79 14.22 0.63 -0.02
C TYR A 79 14.69 0.36 1.42
N PRO A 80 15.73 -0.47 1.60
CA PRO A 80 16.20 -0.90 2.92
C PRO A 80 16.72 0.25 3.79
N ALA A 81 17.12 1.37 3.18
CA ALA A 81 17.60 2.55 3.90
C ALA A 81 16.55 3.24 4.79
N ALA A 82 15.25 2.98 4.58
CA ALA A 82 14.19 3.48 5.46
C ALA A 82 14.05 2.69 6.76
N LEU A 83 14.65 1.51 6.85
CA LEU A 83 14.53 0.67 8.04
C LEU A 83 15.61 1.04 9.05
N PRO A 84 15.28 1.07 10.35
CA PRO A 84 16.29 1.22 11.39
C PRO A 84 17.24 0.01 11.33
N SER A 85 18.55 0.26 11.31
CA SER A 85 19.54 -0.81 11.54
C SER A 85 19.56 -1.14 13.03
N ASP A 86 19.81 -2.40 13.39
CA ASP A 86 19.90 -2.85 14.79
C ASP A 86 20.78 -1.91 15.61
N GLY A 87 20.20 -1.29 16.64
CA GLY A 87 20.88 -0.37 17.56
C GLY A 87 21.08 1.08 17.08
N LYS A 88 20.57 1.48 15.90
CA LYS A 88 20.63 2.87 15.41
C LYS A 88 19.30 3.59 15.54
N GLN A 89 19.36 4.92 15.74
CA GLN A 89 18.18 5.78 15.75
C GLN A 89 17.44 5.71 14.40
N LYS A 90 16.11 5.73 14.49
CA LYS A 90 15.23 5.78 13.33
C LYS A 90 15.44 7.12 12.61
N HIS A 91 15.83 7.06 11.34
CA HIS A 91 16.06 8.28 10.54
C HIS A 91 14.85 8.67 9.69
N PHE A 92 13.98 7.70 9.37
CA PHE A 92 12.81 7.91 8.53
C PHE A 92 11.54 7.36 9.18
N GLN A 93 10.42 8.03 8.93
CA GLN A 93 9.07 7.56 9.21
C GLN A 93 8.43 7.02 7.93
N VAL A 94 7.68 5.93 8.07
CA VAL A 94 6.92 5.31 6.98
C VAL A 94 5.46 5.65 7.17
N VAL A 95 4.96 6.58 6.37
CA VAL A 95 3.64 7.18 6.54
C VAL A 95 2.68 6.69 5.46
N ILE A 96 1.51 6.20 5.86
CA ILE A 96 0.40 5.80 4.98
C ILE A 96 -0.87 6.43 5.55
N HIS A 97 -1.63 7.18 4.73
CA HIS A 97 -2.82 7.92 5.20
C HIS A 97 -2.59 8.81 6.44
N GLY A 98 -1.37 9.32 6.62
CA GLY A 98 -1.02 10.20 7.75
C GLY A 98 -0.71 9.47 9.06
N ILE A 99 -0.74 8.15 9.09
CA ILE A 99 -0.31 7.34 10.24
C ILE A 99 0.94 6.53 9.90
N GLU A 100 1.61 6.02 10.93
CA GLU A 100 2.76 5.12 10.79
C GLU A 100 2.37 3.69 11.19
N PRO A 101 2.08 2.79 10.22
CA PRO A 101 1.77 1.40 10.52
C PRO A 101 2.97 0.64 11.05
N LEU A 102 2.72 -0.42 11.81
CA LEU A 102 3.79 -1.32 12.27
C LEU A 102 4.44 -2.04 11.08
N LEU A 103 5.75 -2.25 11.12
CA LEU A 103 6.48 -2.93 10.05
C LEU A 103 6.04 -4.38 9.87
N GLU A 104 5.51 -5.03 10.90
CA GLU A 104 4.95 -6.38 10.86
C GLU A 104 3.56 -6.46 10.22
N THR A 105 2.93 -5.31 9.91
CA THR A 105 1.57 -5.31 9.36
C THR A 105 1.55 -6.05 8.01
N PRO A 106 0.63 -7.02 7.81
CA PRO A 106 0.52 -7.76 6.57
C PRO A 106 0.27 -6.85 5.37
N LEU A 107 1.05 -7.01 4.31
CA LEU A 107 0.99 -6.13 3.15
C LEU A 107 -0.30 -6.30 2.35
N GLN A 108 -0.82 -7.53 2.26
CA GLN A 108 -2.13 -7.81 1.66
C GLN A 108 -3.23 -6.99 2.36
N TRP A 109 -3.26 -7.03 3.69
CA TRP A 109 -4.24 -6.30 4.49
C TRP A 109 -4.11 -4.79 4.29
N LEU A 110 -2.88 -4.24 4.27
CA LEU A 110 -2.65 -2.83 3.96
C LEU A 110 -3.18 -2.45 2.58
N SER A 111 -2.97 -3.30 1.58
CA SER A 111 -3.46 -3.05 0.22
C SER A 111 -4.99 -3.06 0.13
N GLU A 112 -5.68 -3.88 0.92
CA GLU A 112 -7.14 -3.95 0.95
C GLU A 112 -7.78 -2.76 1.68
N HIS A 113 -7.14 -2.28 2.76
CA HIS A 113 -7.78 -1.37 3.72
C HIS A 113 -7.20 0.05 3.72
N LEU A 114 -5.94 0.23 3.32
CA LEU A 114 -5.22 1.52 3.33
C LEU A 114 -4.82 1.97 1.90
N SER A 115 -5.35 1.32 0.86
CA SER A 115 -5.24 1.86 -0.49
C SER A 115 -6.17 3.04 -0.69
N HIS A 116 -5.74 3.98 -1.53
CA HIS A 116 -6.57 5.09 -1.96
C HIS A 116 -7.66 4.62 -2.94
N PRO A 117 -8.62 5.49 -3.31
CA PRO A 117 -9.68 5.15 -4.28
C PRO A 117 -9.19 4.76 -5.69
N ASP A 118 -7.91 4.96 -6.00
CA ASP A 118 -7.24 4.48 -7.20
C ASP A 118 -6.70 3.04 -7.06
N ASN A 119 -6.91 2.41 -5.90
CA ASN A 119 -6.41 1.11 -5.47
C ASN A 119 -4.88 1.01 -5.41
N PHE A 120 -4.18 2.13 -5.21
CA PHE A 120 -2.75 2.14 -4.89
C PHE A 120 -2.51 2.41 -3.40
N LEU A 121 -1.55 1.66 -2.84
CA LEU A 121 -0.97 1.94 -1.55
C LEU A 121 0.13 3.00 -1.71
N HIS A 122 -0.19 4.23 -1.33
CA HIS A 122 0.75 5.35 -1.38
C HIS A 122 1.51 5.45 -0.05
N ILE A 123 2.82 5.21 -0.11
CA ILE A 123 3.70 5.13 1.06
C ILE A 123 4.68 6.30 1.01
N CYS A 124 4.66 7.18 2.00
CA CYS A 124 5.55 8.32 2.10
C CYS A 124 6.70 8.02 3.07
N ILE A 125 7.93 8.16 2.59
CA ILE A 125 9.13 8.06 3.43
C ILE A 125 9.61 9.48 3.70
N THR A 126 9.52 9.88 4.97
CA THR A 126 9.85 11.23 5.42
C THR A 126 10.91 11.18 6.52
N PRO A 127 11.79 12.18 6.65
CA PRO A 127 12.70 12.26 7.79
C PRO A 127 11.92 12.30 9.11
N VAL A 128 12.43 11.66 10.16
CA VAL A 128 11.84 11.83 11.51
C VAL A 128 11.92 13.31 11.88
N PRO A 129 10.82 13.94 12.35
CA PRO A 129 10.85 15.32 12.83
C PRO A 129 11.94 15.47 13.89
N SER A 130 12.75 16.52 13.75
CA SER A 130 13.61 16.98 14.84
C SER A 130 12.73 17.86 15.73
N ASP A 131 12.52 17.47 16.98
CA ASP A 131 11.90 18.34 17.99
C ASP A 131 12.74 19.62 18.21
#